data_AF-A0A939V9L2-F1
#
_entry.id   AF-A0A939V9L2-F1
#
_cell.length_a   1.000
_cell.length_b   1.000
_cell.length_c   1.000
_cell.angle_alpha   90.00
_cell.angle_beta   90.00
_cell.angle_gamma   90.00
#
_symmetry.space_group_name_H-M   'P 1'
#
loop_
_entity.id
_entity.type
_entity.pdbx_description
1 polymer ?
#
loop_
_entity_poly.entity_id
_entity_poly.type
_entity_poly.pdbx_seq_one_letter_code
_entity_poly.pdbx_strand_id
1 'polypeptide(L)'
;FHNYAQRYLRLNDAVQKEQTQWQIDKIQMVAYGAPDTSKVYLVTLKKNTSAPLCTLTDNGILLSINAQTERPEEPTLEDIHESKSQKVNSRDYMNQEIIAAGSEQKMAELTATEIYNIRESKGELTKGEADYMPKDGEQLKLMLAKLDEQENALMQLFRGYADTETRTWIINYKPSLDKEREVLARFSDRQGLVDADNLSGEPIYIKVTNKKTVSSRRTELTDKRLQNRVVYYNIPSLADIEILFGGNTLLKSQLPIAQFGHEEYLTDDLFNRRATCHIWLNPITGNIQKIEDTSIVK
;
A
#
# COMPACT_ATOMS: atom_id res chain seq x y z
N PHE A 1 23.75 -23.62 14.62
CA PHE A 1 24.82 -23.97 15.57
C PHE A 1 24.83 -23.11 16.85
N HIS A 2 23.70 -22.55 17.31
CA HIS A 2 23.70 -21.68 18.50
C HIS A 2 24.25 -22.38 19.77
N ASN A 3 23.96 -23.67 19.95
CA ASN A 3 24.48 -24.49 21.07
C ASN A 3 26.01 -24.58 21.13
N TYR A 4 26.69 -24.34 20.01
CA TYR A 4 28.15 -24.45 19.89
C TYR A 4 28.85 -23.08 19.80
N ALA A 5 28.08 -21.98 19.73
CA ALA A 5 28.59 -20.63 19.52
C ALA A 5 29.53 -20.17 20.66
N GLN A 6 29.17 -20.45 21.91
CA GLN A 6 30.02 -20.14 23.06
C GLN A 6 31.28 -21.01 23.10
N ARG A 7 31.16 -22.30 22.75
CA ARG A 7 32.26 -23.26 22.80
C ARG A 7 33.34 -22.93 21.77
N TYR A 8 32.94 -22.70 20.52
CA TYR A 8 33.88 -22.55 19.42
C TYR A 8 34.23 -21.10 19.10
N LEU A 9 33.31 -20.15 19.28
CA LEU A 9 33.50 -18.74 18.89
C LEU A 9 33.43 -17.75 20.07
N ARG A 10 33.25 -18.24 21.30
CA ARG A 10 33.11 -17.42 22.53
C ARG A 10 31.95 -16.41 22.47
N LEU A 11 30.94 -16.70 21.67
CA LEU A 11 29.73 -15.89 21.57
C LEU A 11 28.76 -16.27 22.69
N ASN A 12 28.43 -15.31 23.57
CA ASN A 12 27.50 -15.53 24.68
C ASN A 12 26.04 -15.17 24.31
N ASP A 13 25.84 -14.31 23.30
CA ASP A 13 24.53 -13.75 22.94
C ASP A 13 23.98 -14.36 21.65
N ALA A 14 24.19 -15.66 21.43
CA ALA A 14 23.66 -16.35 20.26
C ALA A 14 22.13 -16.48 20.35
N VAL A 15 21.44 -16.15 19.26
CA VAL A 15 19.98 -16.28 19.17
C VAL A 15 19.60 -17.76 19.28
N GLN A 16 18.74 -18.08 20.26
CA GLN A 16 18.32 -19.46 20.54
C GLN A 16 17.00 -19.85 19.90
N LYS A 17 16.12 -18.88 19.65
CA LYS A 17 14.78 -19.10 19.09
C LYS A 17 14.52 -18.08 18.00
N GLU A 18 13.83 -18.52 16.96
CA GLU A 18 13.31 -17.63 15.94
C GLU A 18 12.28 -16.68 16.56
N GLN A 19 12.40 -15.40 16.23
CA GLN A 19 11.47 -14.37 16.63
C GLN A 19 11.15 -13.51 15.41
N THR A 20 9.87 -13.33 15.15
CA THR A 20 9.36 -12.40 14.13
C THR A 20 8.62 -11.29 14.84
N GLN A 21 8.93 -10.05 14.47
CA GLN A 21 8.24 -8.87 14.95
C GLN A 21 7.79 -8.02 13.77
N TRP A 22 6.52 -7.65 13.77
CA TRP A 22 5.93 -6.74 12.81
C TRP A 22 5.67 -5.39 13.46
N GLN A 23 5.88 -4.33 12.71
CA GLN A 23 5.54 -2.98 13.11
C GLN A 23 4.86 -2.26 11.94
N ILE A 24 3.88 -1.42 12.24
CA ILE A 24 3.26 -0.54 11.26
C ILE A 24 4.21 0.63 11.02
N ASP A 25 4.77 0.72 9.81
CA ASP A 25 5.65 1.82 9.40
C ASP A 25 4.86 3.03 8.91
N LYS A 26 3.99 2.82 7.91
CA LYS A 26 3.22 3.89 7.27
C LYS A 26 1.79 3.45 6.98
N ILE A 27 0.84 4.37 7.18
CA ILE A 27 -0.55 4.22 6.74
C ILE A 27 -0.89 5.34 5.78
N GLN A 28 -1.46 4.98 4.63
CA GLN A 28 -2.00 5.92 3.67
C GLN A 28 -3.45 5.56 3.39
N MET A 29 -4.25 6.58 3.11
CA MET A 29 -5.64 6.43 2.75
C MET A 29 -5.89 7.21 1.48
N VAL A 30 -6.49 6.55 0.49
CA VAL A 30 -6.88 7.17 -0.78
C VAL A 30 -8.33 6.86 -1.04
N ALA A 31 -9.11 7.88 -1.42
CA ALA A 31 -10.47 7.69 -1.86
C ALA A 31 -10.49 7.35 -3.35
N TYR A 32 -11.30 6.36 -3.71
CA TYR A 32 -11.52 5.99 -5.10
C TYR A 32 -13.03 5.88 -5.37
N GLY A 33 -13.43 6.13 -6.62
CA GLY A 33 -14.82 6.03 -7.06
C GLY A 33 -15.17 4.59 -7.43
N ALA A 34 -16.23 4.06 -6.86
CA ALA A 34 -16.79 2.77 -7.24
C ALA A 34 -18.19 2.98 -7.85
N PRO A 35 -18.50 2.40 -9.04
CA PRO A 35 -19.82 2.56 -9.66
C PRO A 35 -20.90 1.89 -8.81
N ASP A 36 -22.02 2.60 -8.60
CA ASP A 36 -23.18 2.06 -7.91
C ASP A 36 -24.08 1.31 -8.91
N THR A 37 -24.06 -0.03 -8.84
CA THR A 37 -24.85 -0.90 -9.73
C THR A 37 -26.36 -0.76 -9.55
N SER A 38 -26.83 -0.16 -8.46
CA SER A 38 -28.26 0.13 -8.25
C SER A 38 -28.75 1.36 -9.01
N LYS A 39 -27.83 2.23 -9.48
CA LYS A 39 -28.13 3.53 -10.06
C LYS A 39 -27.58 3.65 -11.48
N VAL A 40 -28.18 2.89 -12.37
CA VAL A 40 -27.83 2.88 -13.79
C VAL A 40 -28.77 3.79 -14.56
N TYR A 41 -28.20 4.74 -15.30
CA TYR A 41 -28.95 5.69 -16.12
C TYR A 41 -28.60 5.50 -17.60
N LEU A 42 -29.60 5.57 -18.47
CA LEU A 42 -29.44 5.44 -19.91
C LEU A 42 -29.56 6.81 -20.58
N VAL A 43 -28.50 7.24 -21.27
CA VAL A 43 -28.54 8.44 -22.10
C VAL A 43 -28.92 8.05 -23.53
N THR A 44 -30.17 8.32 -23.91
CA THR A 44 -30.63 8.06 -25.29
C THR A 44 -30.33 9.24 -26.21
N LEU A 45 -29.48 9.00 -27.23
CA LEU A 45 -29.18 9.99 -28.26
C LEU A 45 -30.32 10.00 -29.32
N LYS A 46 -31.14 11.05 -29.32
CA LYS A 46 -32.21 11.22 -30.32
C LYS A 46 -31.66 11.89 -31.59
N LYS A 47 -32.22 11.51 -32.75
CA LYS A 47 -31.94 12.16 -34.03
C LYS A 47 -32.47 13.61 -34.00
N ASN A 48 -31.73 14.57 -34.55
CA ASN A 48 -32.05 16.02 -34.62
C ASN A 48 -32.02 16.79 -33.28
N THR A 49 -31.36 16.26 -32.26
CA THR A 49 -30.95 17.00 -31.05
C THR A 49 -29.43 17.12 -31.03
N SER A 50 -28.87 18.21 -30.48
CA SER A 50 -27.44 18.27 -30.19
C SER A 50 -27.14 17.17 -29.18
N ALA A 51 -26.47 16.12 -29.63
CA ALA A 51 -26.10 15.01 -28.78
C ALA A 51 -25.14 15.52 -27.70
N PRO A 52 -25.44 15.31 -26.39
CA PRO A 52 -24.47 15.63 -25.36
C PRO A 52 -23.22 14.76 -25.58
N LEU A 53 -22.05 15.37 -25.68
CA LEU A 53 -20.79 14.63 -25.72
C LEU A 53 -20.46 14.18 -24.30
N CYS A 54 -20.82 12.95 -23.96
CA CYS A 54 -20.52 12.40 -22.64
C CYS A 54 -19.18 11.65 -22.65
N THR A 55 -18.31 11.96 -21.70
CA THR A 55 -17.09 11.18 -21.44
C THR A 55 -17.33 10.30 -20.21
N LEU A 56 -17.00 9.02 -20.32
CA LEU A 56 -17.10 8.03 -19.23
C LEU A 56 -15.72 7.51 -18.84
N THR A 57 -15.58 7.06 -17.59
CA THR A 57 -14.47 6.18 -17.16
C THR A 57 -14.63 4.79 -17.79
N ASP A 58 -13.59 3.95 -17.70
CA ASP A 58 -13.65 2.56 -18.18
C ASP A 58 -14.69 1.72 -17.43
N ASN A 59 -14.98 2.09 -16.17
CA ASN A 59 -16.02 1.49 -15.34
C ASN A 59 -17.42 2.13 -15.52
N GLY A 60 -17.59 3.00 -16.52
CA GLY A 60 -18.88 3.58 -16.89
C GLY A 60 -19.36 4.75 -16.01
N ILE A 61 -18.49 5.37 -15.22
CA ILE A 61 -18.80 6.56 -14.42
C ILE A 61 -18.74 7.80 -15.31
N LEU A 62 -19.74 8.68 -15.21
CA LEU A 62 -19.79 9.92 -15.98
C LEU A 62 -18.73 10.94 -15.50
N LEU A 63 -17.84 11.35 -16.39
CA LEU A 63 -16.78 12.33 -16.13
C LEU A 63 -17.15 13.73 -16.60
N SER A 64 -17.77 13.85 -17.78
CA SER A 64 -18.15 15.15 -18.33
C SER A 64 -19.31 15.07 -19.29
N ILE A 65 -20.01 16.20 -19.46
CA ILE A 65 -21.02 16.43 -20.51
C ILE A 65 -20.61 17.66 -21.31
N ASN A 66 -20.53 17.52 -22.63
CA ASN A 66 -20.09 18.52 -23.60
C ASN A 66 -18.67 19.06 -23.39
N ALA A 67 -17.90 18.48 -22.48
CA ALA A 67 -16.54 18.92 -22.17
C ALA A 67 -15.53 17.80 -22.37
N GLN A 68 -14.29 18.18 -22.71
CA GLN A 68 -13.16 17.27 -22.66
C GLN A 68 -12.62 17.24 -21.24
N THR A 69 -12.30 16.04 -20.78
CA THR A 69 -11.65 15.81 -19.49
C THR A 69 -10.72 14.62 -19.66
N GLU A 70 -9.53 14.74 -19.08
CA GLU A 70 -8.62 13.62 -19.00
C GLU A 70 -9.22 12.56 -18.08
N ARG A 71 -8.99 11.29 -18.41
CA ARG A 71 -9.39 10.19 -17.55
C ARG A 71 -8.46 10.20 -16.34
N PRO A 72 -8.99 10.25 -15.11
CA PRO A 72 -8.14 10.16 -13.93
C PRO A 72 -7.45 8.81 -13.92
N GLU A 73 -6.15 8.81 -13.63
CA GLU A 73 -5.45 7.59 -13.25
C GLU A 73 -6.08 7.07 -11.95
N GLU A 74 -6.43 5.79 -11.93
CA GLU A 74 -6.87 5.17 -10.68
C GLU A 74 -5.71 5.21 -9.69
N PRO A 75 -5.97 5.53 -8.41
CA PRO A 75 -4.91 5.52 -7.40
C PRO A 75 -4.45 4.07 -7.18
N THR A 76 -3.44 3.65 -7.92
CA THR A 76 -2.74 2.39 -7.65
C THR A 76 -1.86 2.60 -6.43
N LEU A 77 -2.29 2.05 -5.29
CA LEU A 77 -1.43 1.90 -4.10
C LEU A 77 -0.34 0.81 -4.31
N GLU A 78 -0.05 0.48 -5.55
CA GLU A 78 0.91 -0.55 -5.99
C GLU A 78 2.30 0.06 -6.16
N ASP A 79 2.74 0.90 -5.22
CA ASP A 79 4.17 1.07 -5.02
C ASP A 79 4.66 -0.18 -4.28
N ILE A 80 4.91 -1.24 -5.06
CA ILE A 80 5.43 -2.52 -4.59
C ILE A 80 6.84 -2.27 -4.03
N HIS A 81 6.93 -2.06 -2.72
CA HIS A 81 8.18 -2.06 -1.97
C HIS A 81 8.32 -3.37 -1.20
N GLU A 82 8.38 -4.51 -1.90
CA GLU A 82 9.13 -5.65 -1.37
C GLU A 82 10.62 -5.33 -1.55
N SER A 83 11.19 -4.48 -0.70
CA SER A 83 12.65 -4.44 -0.57
C SER A 83 13.07 -5.68 0.20
N LYS A 84 13.24 -6.80 -0.50
CA LYS A 84 13.92 -7.95 0.08
C LYS A 84 15.37 -7.55 0.28
N SER A 85 15.84 -7.60 1.52
CA SER A 85 17.29 -7.60 1.74
C SER A 85 17.86 -8.80 0.96
N GLN A 86 19.01 -8.63 0.30
CA GLN A 86 19.67 -9.77 -0.34
C GLN A 86 20.12 -10.73 0.75
N LYS A 87 19.32 -11.77 0.99
CA LYS A 87 19.61 -12.78 1.99
C LYS A 87 20.81 -13.59 1.56
N VAL A 88 21.94 -13.36 2.22
CA VAL A 88 23.15 -14.15 2.04
C VAL A 88 22.90 -15.56 2.57
N ASN A 89 23.07 -16.57 1.72
CA ASN A 89 22.89 -17.96 2.12
C ASN A 89 24.21 -18.51 2.68
N SER A 90 24.26 -18.71 4.00
CA SER A 90 25.44 -19.25 4.70
C SER A 90 25.96 -20.58 4.15
N ARG A 91 25.10 -21.41 3.53
CA ARG A 91 25.52 -22.70 2.98
C ARG A 91 26.40 -22.57 1.75
N ASP A 92 26.29 -21.48 1.01
CA ASP A 92 27.06 -21.27 -0.22
C ASP A 92 28.56 -21.05 0.06
N TYR A 93 28.90 -20.74 1.31
CA TYR A 93 30.26 -20.53 1.78
C TYR A 93 30.83 -21.70 2.59
N MET A 94 30.07 -22.79 2.75
CA MET A 94 30.58 -24.02 3.35
C MET A 94 31.46 -24.76 2.35
N ASN A 95 32.64 -25.22 2.79
CA ASN A 95 33.50 -26.07 1.97
C ASN A 95 33.01 -27.54 1.97
N GLN A 96 33.62 -28.36 1.11
CA GLN A 96 33.24 -29.77 0.93
C GLN A 96 33.38 -30.59 2.24
N GLU A 97 34.39 -30.30 3.07
CA GLU A 97 34.60 -31.00 4.34
C GLU A 97 33.50 -30.68 5.36
N ILE A 98 33.10 -29.40 5.45
CA ILE A 98 31.98 -28.97 6.28
C ILE A 98 30.70 -29.67 5.83
N ILE A 99 30.41 -29.70 4.53
CA ILE A 99 29.18 -30.31 3.99
C ILE A 99 29.18 -31.84 4.18
N ALA A 100 30.34 -32.49 4.06
CA ALA A 100 30.47 -33.95 4.20
C ALA A 100 30.50 -34.45 5.65
N ALA A 101 30.53 -33.55 6.64
CA ALA A 101 30.64 -33.95 8.04
C ALA A 101 29.39 -34.71 8.52
N GLY A 102 29.61 -35.87 9.15
CA GLY A 102 28.53 -36.78 9.58
C GLY A 102 27.73 -36.36 10.82
N SER A 103 28.01 -35.21 11.43
CA SER A 103 27.29 -34.72 12.61
C SER A 103 27.26 -33.20 12.70
N GLU A 104 26.23 -32.64 13.36
CA GLU A 104 26.09 -31.19 13.55
C GLU A 104 27.25 -30.58 14.35
N GLN A 105 27.71 -31.29 15.39
CA GLN A 105 28.87 -30.84 16.17
C GLN A 105 30.13 -30.76 15.30
N LYS A 106 30.37 -31.75 14.43
CA LYS A 106 31.55 -31.75 13.55
C LYS A 106 31.45 -30.68 12.48
N MET A 107 30.24 -30.46 11.92
CA MET A 107 29.98 -29.33 11.03
C MET A 107 30.30 -27.99 11.71
N ALA A 108 29.79 -27.78 12.93
CA ALA A 108 30.05 -26.55 13.70
C ALA A 108 31.54 -26.37 14.03
N GLU A 109 32.26 -27.44 14.38
CA GLU A 109 33.70 -27.38 14.61
C GLU A 109 34.46 -26.92 13.35
N LEU A 110 34.23 -27.58 12.21
CA LEU A 110 34.91 -27.26 10.94
C LEU A 110 34.54 -25.85 10.44
N THR A 111 33.28 -25.45 10.61
CA THR A 111 32.83 -24.10 10.24
C THR A 111 33.52 -23.03 11.10
N ALA A 112 33.70 -23.29 12.40
CA ALA A 112 34.42 -22.36 13.27
C ALA A 112 35.91 -22.27 12.90
N THR A 113 36.55 -23.39 12.57
CA THR A 113 37.91 -23.39 12.04
C THR A 113 38.01 -22.54 10.78
N GLU A 114 37.07 -22.68 9.84
CA GLU A 114 37.06 -21.87 8.62
C GLU A 114 36.90 -20.36 8.89
N ILE A 115 36.05 -19.98 9.85
CA ILE A 115 35.92 -18.58 10.30
C ILE A 115 37.26 -18.05 10.84
N TYR A 116 38.00 -18.85 11.62
CA TYR A 116 39.31 -18.43 12.11
C TYR A 116 40.35 -18.31 10.99
N ASN A 117 40.33 -19.23 10.01
CA ASN A 117 41.19 -19.15 8.83
C ASN A 117 40.93 -17.85 8.04
N ILE A 118 39.66 -17.49 7.82
CA ILE A 118 39.29 -16.23 7.14
C ILE A 118 39.83 -15.01 7.90
N ARG A 119 39.73 -15.01 9.24
CA ARG A 119 40.26 -13.92 10.08
C ARG A 119 41.79 -13.81 10.00
N GLU A 120 42.47 -14.95 9.98
CA GLU A 120 43.92 -15.01 9.80
C GLU A 120 44.33 -14.44 8.45
N SER A 121 43.72 -14.90 7.35
CA SER A 121 43.96 -14.36 6.00
C SER A 121 43.66 -12.86 5.91
N LYS A 122 42.57 -12.39 6.53
CA LYS A 122 42.27 -10.95 6.61
C LYS A 122 43.37 -10.18 7.36
N GLY A 123 43.89 -10.75 8.44
CA GLY A 123 44.99 -10.20 9.23
C GLY A 123 46.29 -10.09 8.42
N GLU A 124 46.67 -11.14 7.72
CA GLU A 124 47.86 -11.18 6.85
C GLU A 124 47.77 -10.13 5.74
N LEU A 125 46.61 -10.02 5.08
CA LEU A 125 46.37 -9.03 4.04
C LEU A 125 46.45 -7.59 4.55
N THR A 126 45.94 -7.35 5.77
CA THR A 126 45.97 -6.03 6.38
C THR A 126 47.38 -5.64 6.83
N LYS A 127 48.18 -6.61 7.30
CA LYS A 127 49.59 -6.40 7.70
C LYS A 127 50.55 -6.37 6.51
N GLY A 128 50.11 -6.83 5.34
CA GLY A 128 50.92 -6.94 4.14
C GLY A 128 51.87 -8.14 4.13
N GLU A 129 51.57 -9.17 4.93
CA GLU A 129 52.37 -10.40 5.08
C GLU A 129 51.84 -11.54 4.18
N ALA A 130 50.74 -11.32 3.47
CA ALA A 130 50.13 -12.32 2.60
C ALA A 130 50.98 -12.61 1.35
N ASP A 131 51.06 -13.89 0.99
CA ASP A 131 51.81 -14.38 -0.18
C ASP A 131 51.37 -13.70 -1.50
N TYR A 132 50.08 -13.34 -1.61
CA TYR A 132 49.50 -12.69 -2.78
C TYR A 132 48.85 -11.36 -2.41
N MET A 133 49.70 -10.33 -2.29
CA MET A 133 49.24 -8.95 -2.14
C MET A 133 48.63 -8.39 -3.44
N PRO A 134 47.40 -7.84 -3.39
CA PRO A 134 46.82 -7.11 -4.51
C PRO A 134 47.69 -5.92 -4.92
N LYS A 135 47.77 -5.65 -6.22
CA LYS A 135 48.64 -4.59 -6.77
C LYS A 135 48.03 -3.19 -6.70
N ASP A 136 46.74 -3.10 -6.37
CA ASP A 136 45.97 -1.87 -6.29
C ASP A 136 45.04 -1.89 -5.07
N GLY A 137 44.77 -0.71 -4.50
CA GLY A 137 43.95 -0.51 -3.31
C GLY A 137 42.48 -0.91 -3.50
N GLU A 138 41.91 -0.73 -4.70
CA GLU A 138 40.54 -1.16 -5.00
C GLU A 138 40.39 -2.69 -4.99
N GLN A 139 41.40 -3.41 -5.50
CA GLN A 139 41.39 -4.88 -5.47
C GLN A 139 41.55 -5.42 -4.05
N LEU A 140 42.39 -4.79 -3.23
CA LEU A 140 42.52 -5.13 -1.81
C LEU A 140 41.18 -4.92 -1.08
N LYS A 141 40.54 -3.78 -1.31
CA LYS A 141 39.24 -3.48 -0.73
C LYS A 141 38.17 -4.49 -1.12
N LEU A 142 38.11 -4.88 -2.40
CA LEU A 142 37.18 -5.90 -2.88
C LEU A 142 37.46 -7.27 -2.25
N MET A 143 38.73 -7.65 -2.14
CA MET A 143 39.10 -8.94 -1.55
C MET A 143 38.77 -9.01 -0.06
N LEU A 144 39.06 -7.94 0.69
CA LEU A 144 38.66 -7.79 2.08
C LEU A 144 37.13 -7.84 2.24
N ALA A 145 36.38 -7.15 1.35
CA ALA A 145 34.93 -7.18 1.36
C ALA A 145 34.36 -8.59 1.13
N LYS A 146 34.96 -9.39 0.23
CA LYS A 146 34.58 -10.79 0.02
C LYS A 146 34.87 -11.67 1.24
N LEU A 147 36.04 -11.51 1.87
CA LEU A 147 36.37 -12.23 3.10
C LEU A 147 35.41 -11.84 4.24
N ASP A 148 35.05 -10.56 4.34
CA ASP A 148 34.05 -10.08 5.28
C ASP A 148 32.66 -10.66 5.01
N GLU A 149 32.26 -10.76 3.74
CA GLU A 149 31.01 -11.41 3.34
C GLU A 149 31.00 -12.90 3.73
N GLN A 150 32.09 -13.63 3.43
CA GLN A 150 32.27 -15.04 3.79
C GLN A 150 32.23 -15.25 5.31
N GLU A 151 33.01 -14.46 6.07
CA GLU A 151 33.03 -14.53 7.53
C GLU A 151 31.64 -14.29 8.09
N ASN A 152 30.97 -13.21 7.64
CA ASN A 152 29.63 -12.87 8.12
C ASN A 152 28.61 -13.95 7.77
N ALA A 153 28.66 -14.53 6.57
CA ALA A 153 27.76 -15.60 6.14
C ALA A 153 27.93 -16.85 7.02
N LEU A 154 29.15 -17.29 7.29
CA LEU A 154 29.41 -18.43 8.16
C LEU A 154 29.07 -18.13 9.63
N MET A 155 29.35 -16.92 10.10
CA MET A 155 29.00 -16.47 11.46
C MET A 155 27.49 -16.52 11.71
N GLN A 156 26.64 -16.28 10.70
CA GLN A 156 25.18 -16.39 10.82
C GLN A 156 24.74 -17.79 11.28
N LEU A 157 25.48 -18.85 10.97
CA LEU A 157 25.16 -20.21 11.42
C LEU A 157 25.27 -20.36 12.94
N PHE A 158 26.08 -19.53 13.59
CA PHE A 158 26.30 -19.54 15.03
C PHE A 158 25.46 -18.50 15.77
N ARG A 159 25.47 -17.24 15.31
CA ARG A 159 24.76 -16.14 15.98
C ARG A 159 23.31 -15.98 15.54
N GLY A 160 22.92 -16.61 14.44
CA GLY A 160 21.67 -16.32 13.72
C GLY A 160 21.82 -15.14 12.74
N TYR A 161 20.73 -14.80 12.08
CA TYR A 161 20.61 -13.62 11.25
C TYR A 161 19.29 -12.92 11.58
N ALA A 162 19.22 -11.62 11.29
CA ALA A 162 17.98 -10.85 11.29
C ALA A 162 17.71 -10.42 9.86
N ASP A 163 16.45 -10.52 9.44
CA ASP A 163 15.99 -10.07 8.15
C ASP A 163 14.83 -9.10 8.36
N THR A 164 14.77 -8.06 7.54
CA THR A 164 13.75 -7.03 7.61
C THR A 164 13.08 -6.96 6.24
N GLU A 165 11.78 -7.23 6.22
CA GLU A 165 10.96 -7.10 5.02
C GLU A 165 9.92 -6.00 5.25
N THR A 166 9.71 -5.18 4.23
CA THR A 166 8.57 -4.27 4.17
C THR A 166 7.47 -4.94 3.35
N ARG A 167 6.24 -4.94 3.87
CA ARG A 167 5.06 -5.44 3.16
C ARG A 167 3.97 -4.37 3.15
N THR A 168 3.32 -4.23 2.01
CA THR A 168 2.19 -3.34 1.82
C THR A 168 0.92 -4.16 1.74
N TRP A 169 -0.09 -3.78 2.52
CA TRP A 169 -1.43 -4.37 2.46
C TRP A 169 -2.44 -3.32 2.04
N ILE A 170 -3.35 -3.70 1.14
CA ILE A 170 -4.42 -2.84 0.65
C ILE A 170 -5.74 -3.35 1.23
N ILE A 171 -6.45 -2.50 1.97
CA ILE A 171 -7.76 -2.81 2.52
C ILE A 171 -8.78 -1.84 1.92
N ASN A 172 -9.83 -2.39 1.31
CA ASN A 172 -10.94 -1.62 0.78
C ASN A 172 -12.03 -1.47 1.84
N TYR A 173 -12.49 -0.23 2.06
CA TYR A 173 -13.54 0.07 3.02
C TYR A 173 -14.67 0.86 2.38
N LYS A 174 -15.90 0.38 2.56
CA LYS A 174 -17.12 1.07 2.13
C LYS A 174 -17.79 1.73 3.34
N PRO A 175 -17.81 3.08 3.42
CA PRO A 175 -18.44 3.77 4.55
C PRO A 175 -19.95 3.52 4.58
N SER A 176 -20.47 3.25 5.78
CA SER A 176 -21.90 3.12 6.07
C SER A 176 -22.39 4.25 6.96
N LEU A 177 -23.64 4.68 6.79
CA LEU A 177 -24.27 5.72 7.61
C LEU A 177 -24.53 5.28 9.05
N ASP A 178 -24.75 3.98 9.26
CA ASP A 178 -25.22 3.42 10.53
C ASP A 178 -24.09 3.05 11.49
N LYS A 179 -22.84 3.20 11.06
CA LYS A 179 -21.67 2.69 11.78
C LYS A 179 -20.58 3.76 11.85
N GLU A 180 -20.50 4.41 13.00
CA GLU A 180 -19.47 5.43 13.25
C GLU A 180 -18.09 4.83 13.52
N ARG A 181 -18.03 3.59 14.02
CA ARG A 181 -16.78 2.89 14.35
C ARG A 181 -16.87 1.43 13.94
N GLU A 182 -15.92 0.98 13.12
CA GLU A 182 -15.81 -0.39 12.65
C GLU A 182 -14.39 -0.91 12.82
N VAL A 183 -14.24 -2.23 12.95
CA VAL A 183 -12.93 -2.87 12.88
C VAL A 183 -12.59 -3.05 11.40
N LEU A 184 -11.53 -2.37 10.95
CA LEU A 184 -11.07 -2.46 9.57
C LEU A 184 -10.25 -3.73 9.35
N ALA A 185 -9.32 -3.98 10.26
CA ALA A 185 -8.46 -5.16 10.30
C ALA A 185 -7.92 -5.36 11.72
N ARG A 186 -7.14 -6.42 11.92
CA ARG A 186 -6.39 -6.63 13.17
C ARG A 186 -4.90 -6.71 12.86
N PHE A 187 -4.08 -6.29 13.82
CA PHE A 187 -2.63 -6.34 13.70
C PHE A 187 -2.03 -7.12 14.86
N SER A 188 -1.18 -8.08 14.55
CA SER A 188 -0.45 -8.87 15.52
C SER A 188 1.03 -8.59 15.37
N ASP A 189 1.71 -8.29 16.47
CA ASP A 189 3.16 -8.09 16.46
C ASP A 189 3.93 -9.31 15.96
N ARG A 190 3.32 -10.51 15.91
CA ARG A 190 3.96 -11.73 15.43
C ARG A 190 3.55 -12.14 14.02
N GLN A 191 2.31 -11.85 13.63
CA GLN A 191 1.74 -12.30 12.35
C GLN A 191 1.55 -11.16 11.33
N GLY A 192 1.73 -9.91 11.76
CA GLY A 192 1.45 -8.73 10.94
C GLY A 192 -0.04 -8.46 10.84
N LEU A 193 -0.49 -8.04 9.66
CA LEU A 193 -1.91 -7.80 9.41
C LEU A 193 -2.68 -9.13 9.32
N VAL A 194 -3.75 -9.25 10.11
CA VAL A 194 -4.65 -10.40 10.13
C VAL A 194 -6.10 -9.94 9.93
N ASP A 195 -6.95 -10.89 9.55
CA ASP A 195 -8.36 -10.62 9.25
C ASP A 195 -9.13 -10.06 10.46
N ALA A 196 -10.21 -9.34 10.15
CA ALA A 196 -11.04 -8.64 11.14
C ALA A 196 -11.81 -9.56 12.11
N ASP A 197 -11.78 -10.88 11.91
CA ASP A 197 -12.37 -11.91 12.79
C ASP A 197 -11.30 -12.66 13.60
N ASN A 198 -10.03 -12.58 13.25
CA ASN A 198 -8.94 -13.26 13.96
C ASN A 198 -8.58 -12.53 15.27
N LEU A 199 -8.97 -13.11 16.41
CA LEU A 199 -8.75 -12.53 17.76
C LEU A 199 -7.29 -12.53 18.23
N SER A 200 -6.34 -13.04 17.44
CA SER A 200 -4.92 -13.08 17.79
C SER A 200 -4.20 -11.74 17.57
N GLY A 201 -4.88 -10.76 16.95
CA GLY A 201 -4.37 -9.41 16.71
C GLY A 201 -5.20 -8.34 17.41
N GLU A 202 -4.57 -7.19 17.66
CA GLU A 202 -5.24 -6.01 18.18
C GLU A 202 -6.03 -5.29 17.07
N PRO A 203 -7.26 -4.82 17.35
CA PRO A 203 -8.11 -4.20 16.34
C PRO A 203 -7.60 -2.83 15.90
N ILE A 204 -7.45 -2.68 14.58
CA ILE A 204 -7.36 -1.39 13.89
C ILE A 204 -8.80 -0.95 13.61
N TYR A 205 -9.22 0.14 14.26
CA TYR A 205 -10.53 0.72 14.04
C TYR A 205 -10.47 1.80 12.97
N ILE A 206 -11.52 1.86 12.17
CA ILE A 206 -11.85 3.03 11.36
C ILE A 206 -13.05 3.73 11.99
N LYS A 207 -12.93 5.02 12.22
CA LYS A 207 -14.00 5.88 12.69
C LYS A 207 -14.35 6.85 11.57
N VAL A 208 -15.62 6.87 11.17
CA VAL A 208 -16.12 7.75 10.12
C VAL A 208 -17.26 8.58 10.67
N THR A 209 -17.06 9.88 10.77
CA THR A 209 -18.05 10.82 11.32
C THR A 209 -18.54 11.77 10.24
N ASN A 210 -19.82 11.69 9.88
CA ASN A 210 -20.44 12.61 8.93
C ASN A 210 -20.61 14.01 9.57
N LYS A 211 -20.03 15.04 8.96
CA LYS A 211 -20.15 16.43 9.42
C LYS A 211 -21.49 17.08 9.06
N LYS A 212 -22.31 16.41 8.25
CA LYS A 212 -23.61 16.90 7.78
C LYS A 212 -23.50 18.30 7.17
N THR A 213 -22.47 18.52 6.35
CA THR A 213 -22.27 19.81 5.67
C THR A 213 -23.35 20.09 4.62
N VAL A 214 -24.12 19.07 4.28
CA VAL A 214 -25.18 19.12 3.30
C VAL A 214 -26.48 18.68 3.96
N SER A 215 -27.59 19.34 3.61
CA SER A 215 -28.90 18.96 4.13
C SER A 215 -29.30 17.56 3.66
N SER A 216 -30.02 16.81 4.48
CA SER A 216 -30.56 15.50 4.10
C SER A 216 -31.78 15.58 3.18
N ARG A 217 -32.23 16.78 2.81
CA ARG A 217 -33.38 16.94 1.92
C ARG A 217 -32.97 16.61 0.50
N ARG A 218 -33.60 15.58 -0.05
CA ARG A 218 -33.52 15.24 -1.47
C ARG A 218 -34.52 16.07 -2.24
N THR A 219 -34.09 16.67 -3.35
CA THR A 219 -35.01 17.24 -4.32
C THR A 219 -35.64 16.09 -5.10
N GLU A 220 -36.89 15.75 -4.77
CA GLU A 220 -37.63 14.72 -5.49
C GLU A 220 -38.15 15.26 -6.82
N LEU A 221 -37.91 14.50 -7.88
CA LEU A 221 -38.48 14.80 -9.18
C LEU A 221 -39.98 14.49 -9.16
N THR A 222 -40.77 15.51 -8.87
CA THR A 222 -42.24 15.42 -8.74
C THR A 222 -42.95 15.35 -10.09
N ASP A 223 -42.38 15.93 -11.15
CA ASP A 223 -42.92 15.84 -12.51
C ASP A 223 -42.40 14.60 -13.25
N LYS A 224 -43.28 13.61 -13.43
CA LYS A 224 -42.99 12.38 -14.18
C LYS A 224 -42.56 12.62 -15.62
N ARG A 225 -42.94 13.75 -16.24
CA ARG A 225 -42.54 14.10 -17.62
C ARG A 225 -41.03 14.35 -17.74
N LEU A 226 -40.38 14.68 -16.63
CA LEU A 226 -38.95 14.99 -16.59
C LEU A 226 -38.07 13.77 -16.25
N GLN A 227 -38.66 12.61 -15.88
CA GLN A 227 -37.90 11.44 -15.39
C GLN A 227 -36.82 10.94 -16.35
N ASN A 228 -36.98 11.15 -17.67
CA ASN A 228 -36.02 10.76 -18.70
C ASN A 228 -35.32 11.95 -19.36
N ARG A 229 -35.36 13.13 -18.73
CA ARG A 229 -34.82 14.40 -19.25
C ARG A 229 -33.98 15.13 -18.21
N VAL A 230 -33.44 14.39 -17.25
CA VAL A 230 -32.62 14.94 -16.17
C VAL A 230 -31.32 14.17 -16.05
N VAL A 231 -30.27 14.85 -15.59
CA VAL A 231 -28.98 14.25 -15.27
C VAL A 231 -28.83 14.27 -13.76
N TYR A 232 -28.70 13.09 -13.14
CA TYR A 232 -28.47 12.99 -11.71
C TYR A 232 -26.98 13.16 -11.38
N TYR A 233 -26.70 13.85 -10.28
CA TYR A 233 -25.38 13.99 -9.71
C TYR A 233 -25.46 13.91 -8.18
N ASN A 234 -24.34 13.65 -7.54
CA ASN A 234 -24.27 13.51 -6.09
C ASN A 234 -23.75 14.80 -5.44
N ILE A 235 -24.35 15.19 -4.33
CA ILE A 235 -23.78 16.21 -3.46
C ILE A 235 -23.21 15.50 -2.22
N PRO A 236 -21.88 15.26 -2.16
CA PRO A 236 -21.26 14.56 -1.05
C PRO A 236 -21.23 15.44 0.20
N SER A 237 -21.34 14.80 1.37
CA SER A 237 -21.11 15.46 2.65
C SER A 237 -19.66 15.26 3.09
N LEU A 238 -19.06 16.25 3.76
CA LEU A 238 -17.74 16.07 4.36
C LEU A 238 -17.83 15.11 5.54
N ALA A 239 -16.84 14.23 5.64
CA ALA A 239 -16.66 13.31 6.74
C ALA A 239 -15.26 13.41 7.31
N ASP A 240 -15.15 13.32 8.64
CA ASP A 240 -13.88 13.13 9.33
C ASP A 240 -13.63 11.62 9.47
N ILE A 241 -12.50 11.16 8.96
CA ILE A 241 -12.05 9.77 8.99
C ILE A 241 -10.83 9.67 9.90
N GLU A 242 -10.89 8.78 10.88
CA GLU A 242 -9.82 8.52 11.82
C GLU A 242 -9.51 7.02 11.84
N ILE A 243 -8.24 6.64 11.70
CA ILE A 243 -7.76 5.27 11.89
C ILE A 243 -7.09 5.20 13.26
N LEU A 244 -7.54 4.26 14.09
CA LEU A 244 -7.16 4.13 15.49
C LEU A 244 -6.57 2.73 15.76
N PHE A 245 -5.45 2.68 16.48
CA PHE A 245 -4.80 1.43 16.89
C PHE A 245 -4.16 1.59 18.27
N GLY A 246 -4.33 0.63 19.16
CA GLY A 246 -3.75 0.69 20.52
C GLY A 246 -4.16 1.93 21.33
N GLY A 247 -5.30 2.56 21.01
CA GLY A 247 -5.75 3.82 21.63
C GLY A 247 -5.17 5.10 21.01
N ASN A 248 -4.25 4.98 20.05
CA ASN A 248 -3.65 6.11 19.33
C ASN A 248 -4.29 6.32 17.97
N THR A 249 -4.38 7.59 17.53
CA THR A 249 -4.80 7.93 16.17
C THR A 249 -3.61 7.84 15.22
N LEU A 250 -3.64 6.85 14.32
CA LEU A 250 -2.58 6.65 13.32
C LEU A 250 -2.73 7.59 12.13
N LEU A 251 -3.98 7.85 11.71
CA LEU A 251 -4.29 8.74 10.60
C LEU A 251 -5.57 9.51 10.88
N LYS A 252 -5.58 10.79 10.51
CA LYS A 252 -6.77 11.62 10.51
C LYS A 252 -6.83 12.39 9.19
N SER A 253 -7.96 12.29 8.51
CA SER A 253 -8.18 12.97 7.24
C SER A 253 -9.64 13.36 7.11
N GLN A 254 -9.91 14.37 6.29
CA GLN A 254 -11.25 14.84 5.99
C GLN A 254 -11.49 14.69 4.49
N LEU A 255 -12.55 13.99 4.13
CA LEU A 255 -12.86 13.69 2.74
C LEU A 255 -14.37 13.88 2.45
N PRO A 256 -14.73 14.31 1.24
CA PRO A 256 -16.11 14.29 0.78
C PRO A 256 -16.55 12.85 0.48
N ILE A 257 -17.62 12.39 1.13
CA ILE A 257 -18.19 11.04 0.96
C ILE A 257 -19.57 11.14 0.33
N ALA A 258 -19.74 10.50 -0.83
CA ALA A 258 -21.00 10.52 -1.59
C ALA A 258 -22.16 9.84 -0.84
N GLN A 259 -21.88 8.74 -0.14
CA GLN A 259 -22.85 7.95 0.63
C GLN A 259 -23.53 8.74 1.75
N PHE A 260 -22.88 9.81 2.23
CA PHE A 260 -23.39 10.69 3.28
C PHE A 260 -24.12 11.92 2.77
N GLY A 261 -24.12 12.08 1.45
CA GLY A 261 -24.76 13.13 0.73
C GLY A 261 -26.19 12.79 0.32
N HIS A 262 -26.63 13.45 -0.75
CA HIS A 262 -27.87 13.12 -1.44
C HIS A 262 -27.71 13.31 -2.95
N GLU A 263 -28.69 12.83 -3.70
CA GLU A 263 -28.76 12.99 -5.15
C GLU A 263 -29.55 14.25 -5.51
N GLU A 264 -29.01 15.04 -6.43
CA GLU A 264 -29.72 16.11 -7.11
C GLU A 264 -29.77 15.84 -8.61
N TYR A 265 -30.54 16.65 -9.32
CA TYR A 265 -30.72 16.52 -10.75
C TYR A 265 -30.61 17.86 -11.46
N LEU A 266 -30.02 17.84 -12.65
CA LEU A 266 -30.03 18.94 -13.60
C LEU A 266 -31.16 18.74 -14.61
N THR A 267 -31.88 19.81 -14.93
CA THR A 267 -32.97 19.79 -15.90
C THR A 267 -32.49 20.01 -17.33
N ASP A 268 -33.31 19.58 -18.29
CA ASP A 268 -33.07 19.68 -19.74
C ASP A 268 -32.83 21.12 -20.24
N ASP A 269 -33.26 22.14 -19.48
CA ASP A 269 -33.05 23.55 -19.85
C ASP A 269 -31.57 23.91 -19.96
N LEU A 270 -30.70 23.19 -19.23
CA LEU A 270 -29.25 23.33 -19.33
C LEU A 270 -28.66 22.61 -20.55
N PHE A 271 -29.40 21.66 -21.14
CA PHE A 271 -28.96 20.80 -22.23
C PHE A 271 -29.64 21.15 -23.57
N ASN A 272 -29.83 22.46 -23.80
CA ASN A 272 -30.44 22.99 -25.02
C ASN A 272 -29.65 22.66 -26.30
N ARG A 273 -30.33 22.77 -27.46
CA ARG A 273 -29.81 22.44 -28.81
C ARG A 273 -28.47 23.06 -29.22
N ARG A 274 -27.98 24.05 -28.47
CA ARG A 274 -26.72 24.75 -28.73
C ARG A 274 -25.54 24.22 -27.92
N ALA A 275 -25.76 23.23 -27.04
CA ALA A 275 -24.74 22.61 -26.18
C ALA A 275 -23.83 23.65 -25.49
N THR A 276 -24.42 24.74 -24.98
CA THR A 276 -23.66 25.85 -24.37
C THR A 276 -23.16 25.52 -22.97
N CYS A 277 -23.82 24.58 -22.29
CA CYS A 277 -23.45 24.09 -20.98
C CYS A 277 -22.43 22.95 -21.06
N HIS A 278 -21.30 23.17 -20.41
CA HIS A 278 -20.18 22.26 -20.24
C HIS A 278 -20.10 21.88 -18.77
N ILE A 279 -20.07 20.58 -18.47
CA ILE A 279 -20.13 20.06 -17.10
C ILE A 279 -18.98 19.10 -16.88
N TRP A 280 -18.29 19.27 -15.75
CA TRP A 280 -17.25 18.39 -15.26
C TRP A 280 -17.68 17.78 -13.92
N LEU A 281 -17.56 16.47 -13.81
CA LEU A 281 -17.96 15.68 -12.65
C LEU A 281 -16.74 15.04 -12.00
N ASN A 282 -16.77 14.97 -10.67
CA ASN A 282 -15.78 14.27 -9.88
C ASN A 282 -16.07 12.77 -9.93
N PRO A 283 -15.15 11.93 -10.45
CA PRO A 283 -15.38 10.48 -10.57
C PRO A 283 -15.42 9.75 -9.23
N ILE A 284 -14.85 10.32 -8.17
CA ILE A 284 -14.80 9.70 -6.84
C ILE A 284 -16.14 9.91 -6.12
N THR A 285 -16.69 11.12 -6.19
CA THR A 285 -17.89 11.49 -5.42
C THR A 285 -19.16 11.59 -6.25
N GLY A 286 -19.05 11.72 -7.58
CA GLY A 286 -20.17 12.02 -8.47
C GLY A 286 -20.64 13.49 -8.40
N ASN A 287 -19.87 14.37 -7.76
CA ASN A 287 -20.21 15.79 -7.62
C ASN A 287 -19.83 16.61 -8.85
N ILE A 288 -20.56 17.69 -9.10
CA ILE A 288 -20.19 18.64 -10.15
C ILE A 288 -19.01 19.50 -9.68
N GLN A 289 -17.85 19.34 -10.33
CA GLN A 289 -16.68 20.17 -10.08
C GLN A 289 -16.82 21.55 -10.70
N LYS A 290 -17.39 21.61 -11.90
CA LYS A 290 -17.47 22.84 -12.69
C LYS A 290 -18.66 22.78 -13.64
N ILE A 291 -19.32 23.93 -13.79
CA ILE A 291 -20.32 24.19 -14.83
C ILE A 291 -19.91 25.48 -15.53
N GLU A 292 -19.84 25.45 -16.86
CA GLU A 292 -19.67 26.65 -17.69
C GLU A 292 -20.80 26.72 -18.69
N ASP A 293 -21.51 27.85 -18.72
CA ASP A 293 -22.51 28.13 -19.74
C ASP A 293 -22.05 29.28 -20.63
N THR A 294 -21.69 28.95 -21.87
CA THR A 294 -21.26 29.93 -22.88
C THR A 294 -22.42 30.81 -23.36
N SER A 295 -23.66 30.57 -22.93
CA SER A 295 -24.81 31.42 -23.25
C SER A 295 -24.89 32.71 -22.41
N ILE A 296 -24.18 32.76 -21.28
CA ILE A 296 -24.23 33.85 -20.29
C ILE A 296 -23.15 34.92 -20.55
N VAL A 297 -22.11 34.59 -21.33
CA VAL A 297 -21.07 35.55 -21.72
C VAL A 297 -21.62 36.48 -22.80
N LYS A 298 -22.15 37.62 -22.37
CA LYS A 298 -22.47 38.79 -23.20
C LYS A 298 -21.65 39.99 -22.73
#